data_AF-A0A0F3R8Z5-F1
#
_entry.id   AF-A0A0F3R8Z5-F1
#
_cell.length_a   1.000
_cell.length_b   1.000
_cell.length_c   1.000
_cell.angle_alpha   90.00
_cell.angle_beta   90.00
_cell.angle_gamma   90.00
#
_symmetry.space_group_name_H-M   'P 1'
#
loop_
_entity.id
_entity.type
_entity.pdbx_description
1 polymer ?
#
loop_
_entity_poly.entity_id
_entity_poly.type
_entity_poly.pdbx_seq_one_letter_code
_entity_poly.pdbx_strand_id
1 'polypeptide(L)'
;MEKQQDNAIKSLKKAMELDPSKAYYHEELFNKLHRINPEEALASIKRAIGLNPNKKSLYEDLIILLKKQIMMKKQQKLLKQFKIPLKTYLIWY
;
A
#
# COMPACT_ATOMS: atom_id res chain seq x y z
N MET A 1 -15.96 -9.11 -1.67
CA MET A 1 -14.90 -8.68 -0.75
C MET A 1 -14.65 -7.17 -0.79
N GLU A 2 -14.72 -6.52 -1.95
CA GLU A 2 -14.47 -5.06 -2.12
C GLU A 2 -15.33 -4.18 -1.20
N LYS A 3 -16.64 -4.43 -1.10
CA LYS A 3 -17.56 -3.60 -0.30
C LYS A 3 -17.21 -3.54 1.20
N GLN A 4 -16.65 -4.62 1.75
CA GLN A 4 -16.17 -4.65 3.14
C GLN A 4 -14.81 -3.93 3.29
N GLN A 5 -13.96 -3.98 2.25
CA GLN A 5 -12.69 -3.28 2.27
C GLN A 5 -12.91 -1.76 2.21
N ASP A 6 -13.83 -1.29 1.37
CA ASP A 6 -14.19 0.12 1.27
C ASP A 6 -14.82 0.66 2.55
N ASN A 7 -15.68 -0.14 3.19
CA ASN A 7 -16.28 0.23 4.48
C ASN A 7 -15.22 0.33 5.59
N ALA A 8 -14.26 -0.60 5.63
CA ALA A 8 -13.16 -0.55 6.59
C ALA A 8 -12.29 0.70 6.39
N ILE A 9 -11.96 1.05 5.14
CA ILE A 9 -11.20 2.26 4.82
C ILE A 9 -11.98 3.52 5.24
N LYS A 10 -13.30 3.58 4.99
CA LYS A 10 -14.14 4.70 5.42
C LYS A 10 -14.19 4.83 6.94
N SER A 11 -14.33 3.74 7.67
CA SER A 11 -14.32 3.75 9.14
C SER A 11 -12.96 4.19 9.70
N LEU A 12 -11.86 3.71 9.11
CA LEU A 12 -10.51 4.16 9.47
C LEU A 12 -10.32 5.66 9.21
N LYS A 13 -10.78 6.18 8.07
CA LYS A 13 -10.71 7.61 7.77
C LYS A 13 -11.49 8.46 8.78
N LYS A 14 -12.70 8.03 9.18
CA LYS A 14 -13.46 8.70 10.26
C LYS A 14 -12.75 8.62 11.62
N ALA A 15 -12.14 7.48 11.95
CA ALA A 15 -11.38 7.35 13.19
C ALA A 15 -10.17 8.31 13.20
N MET A 16 -9.52 8.51 12.05
CA MET A 16 -8.43 9.46 11.88
C MET A 16 -8.89 10.92 11.94
N GLU A 17 -10.12 11.23 11.54
CA GLU A 17 -10.71 12.58 11.73
C GLU A 17 -10.94 12.89 13.22
N LEU A 18 -11.28 11.88 14.02
CA LEU A 18 -11.49 12.01 15.46
C LEU A 18 -10.18 12.03 16.26
N ASP A 19 -9.20 11.22 15.85
CA ASP A 19 -7.88 11.17 16.48
C ASP A 19 -6.77 10.91 15.43
N PRO A 20 -6.20 11.97 14.85
CA PRO A 20 -5.17 11.86 13.81
C PRO A 20 -3.79 11.48 14.39
N SER A 21 -3.62 11.47 15.72
CA SER A 21 -2.31 11.29 16.35
C SER A 21 -1.86 9.83 16.44
N LYS A 22 -2.78 8.89 16.23
CA LYS A 22 -2.50 7.46 16.37
C LYS A 22 -1.89 6.88 15.09
N ALA A 23 -0.61 6.53 15.19
CA ALA A 23 0.11 5.77 14.16
C ALA A 23 -0.62 4.48 13.74
N TYR A 24 -1.35 3.86 14.66
CA TYR A 24 -2.13 2.64 14.43
C TYR A 24 -3.14 2.76 13.27
N TYR A 25 -3.88 3.86 13.17
CA TYR A 25 -4.87 4.00 12.09
C TYR A 25 -4.22 4.09 10.71
N HIS A 26 -3.07 4.74 10.64
CA HIS A 26 -2.28 4.84 9.42
C HIS A 26 -1.64 3.50 9.00
N GLU A 27 -1.24 2.68 9.97
CA GLU A 27 -0.76 1.32 9.75
C GLU A 27 -1.88 0.38 9.26
N GLU A 28 -3.05 0.40 9.90
CA GLU A 28 -4.20 -0.38 9.45
C GLU A 28 -4.68 0.03 8.05
N LEU A 29 -4.64 1.33 7.75
CA LEU A 29 -4.94 1.84 6.42
C LEU A 29 -3.91 1.34 5.39
N PHE A 30 -2.62 1.34 5.72
CA PHE A 30 -1.59 0.71 4.89
C PHE A 30 -1.87 -0.78 4.66
N ASN A 31 -2.18 -1.54 5.72
CA ASN A 31 -2.47 -2.97 5.63
C ASN A 31 -3.63 -3.24 4.67
N LYS A 32 -4.63 -2.36 4.64
CA LYS A 32 -5.74 -2.48 3.71
C LYS A 32 -5.39 -2.09 2.28
N LEU A 33 -4.55 -1.08 2.09
CA LEU A 33 -4.28 -0.47 0.80
C LEU A 33 -3.07 -1.05 0.04
N HIS A 34 -2.09 -1.66 0.71
CA HIS A 34 -0.79 -2.03 0.09
C HIS A 34 -0.89 -2.95 -1.14
N ARG A 35 -2.01 -3.66 -1.32
CA ARG A 35 -2.29 -4.50 -2.49
C ARG A 35 -3.20 -3.86 -3.53
N ILE A 36 -4.01 -2.88 -3.13
CA ILE A 36 -5.09 -2.29 -3.93
C ILE A 36 -4.64 -0.95 -4.50
N ASN A 37 -4.15 -0.07 -3.62
CA ASN A 37 -3.68 1.27 -3.96
C ASN A 37 -2.31 1.52 -3.30
N PRO A 38 -1.20 1.09 -3.94
CA PRO A 38 0.13 1.20 -3.37
C PRO A 38 0.60 2.65 -3.18
N GLU A 39 0.01 3.61 -3.88
CA GLU A 39 0.33 5.04 -3.72
C GLU A 39 -0.25 5.60 -2.42
N GLU A 40 -1.53 5.34 -2.15
CA GLU A 40 -2.19 5.76 -0.91
C GLU A 40 -1.65 4.98 0.30
N ALA A 41 -1.26 3.71 0.12
CA ALA A 41 -0.55 2.93 1.13
C ALA A 41 0.79 3.56 1.51
N LEU A 42 1.56 4.06 0.53
CA LEU A 42 2.84 4.73 0.78
C LEU A 42 2.67 6.00 1.61
N ALA A 43 1.64 6.79 1.32
CA ALA A 43 1.33 7.98 2.11
C ALA A 43 0.94 7.63 3.56
N SER A 44 0.17 6.56 3.72
CA SER A 44 -0.30 6.08 5.03
C SER A 44 0.86 5.58 5.90
N ILE A 45 1.72 4.70 5.38
CA ILE A 45 2.85 4.16 6.16
C ILE A 45 3.89 5.26 6.50
N LYS A 46 4.09 6.25 5.63
CA LYS A 46 4.96 7.41 5.94
C LYS A 46 4.41 8.24 7.10
N ARG A 47 3.09 8.46 7.15
CA ARG A 47 2.47 9.14 8.30
C ARG A 47 2.58 8.30 9.58
N ALA A 48 2.36 6.99 9.50
CA ALA A 48 2.55 6.09 10.64
C ALA A 48 3.98 6.19 11.20
N ILE A 49 5.00 6.20 10.33
CA ILE A 49 6.41 6.37 10.72
C ILE A 49 6.65 7.75 11.35
N GLY A 50 6.07 8.82 10.78
CA GLY A 50 6.19 10.17 11.34
C GLY A 50 5.59 10.29 12.75
N LEU A 51 4.51 9.55 13.03
CA LEU A 51 3.86 9.52 14.35
C LEU A 51 4.53 8.56 15.34
N ASN A 52 5.10 7.46 14.87
CA ASN A 52 5.83 6.50 15.70
C ASN A 52 7.12 6.02 15.01
N PRO A 53 8.20 6.82 15.06
CA PRO A 53 9.44 6.51 14.37
C PRO A 53 10.21 5.34 14.99
N ASN A 54 9.83 4.88 16.18
CA ASN A 54 10.52 3.80 16.90
C ASN A 54 9.93 2.42 16.58
N LYS A 55 8.80 2.35 15.88
CA LYS A 55 8.15 1.07 15.54
C LYS A 55 8.80 0.43 14.32
N LYS A 56 9.66 -0.55 14.56
CA LYS A 56 10.41 -1.29 13.53
C LYS A 56 9.53 -1.88 12.41
N SER A 57 8.37 -2.44 12.77
CA SER A 57 7.49 -3.08 11.78
C SER A 57 7.03 -2.13 10.67
N LEU A 58 6.88 -0.83 10.95
CA LEU A 58 6.49 0.16 9.94
C LEU A 58 7.57 0.33 8.85
N TYR A 59 8.85 0.21 9.21
CA TYR A 59 9.94 0.25 8.24
C TYR A 59 10.04 -1.05 7.45
N GLU A 60 9.78 -2.20 8.08
CA GLU A 60 9.72 -3.49 7.40
C GLU A 60 8.61 -3.47 6.33
N ASP A 61 7.43 -2.97 6.68
CA ASP A 61 6.29 -2.75 5.78
C ASP A 61 6.61 -1.80 4.63
N LEU A 62 7.27 -0.67 4.92
CA LEU A 62 7.72 0.28 3.91
C LEU A 62 8.71 -0.36 2.93
N ILE A 63 9.68 -1.15 3.43
CA ILE A 63 10.66 -1.86 2.59
C ILE A 63 9.95 -2.84 1.66
N ILE A 64 8.98 -3.60 2.17
CA ILE A 64 8.20 -4.55 1.36
C ILE A 64 7.44 -3.82 0.25
N LEU A 65 6.76 -2.71 0.57
CA LEU A 65 6.03 -1.91 -0.42
C LEU A 65 6.95 -1.35 -1.50
N LEU A 66 8.10 -0.79 -1.12
CA LEU A 66 9.07 -0.22 -2.06
C LEU A 66 9.70 -1.28 -2.97
N LYS A 67 10.06 -2.45 -2.41
CA LYS A 67 10.55 -3.59 -3.20
C LYS A 67 9.53 -3.99 -4.26
N LYS A 68 8.24 -4.09 -3.89
CA LYS A 68 7.16 -4.39 -4.83
C LYS A 68 7.06 -3.34 -5.94
N GLN A 69 7.09 -2.05 -5.61
CA GLN A 69 7.03 -0.98 -6.63
C GLN A 69 8.23 -1.02 -7.59
N ILE A 70 9.44 -1.26 -7.08
CA ILE A 70 10.66 -1.38 -7.91
C ILE A 70 10.54 -2.57 -8.85
N MET A 71 10.10 -3.73 -8.35
CA MET A 71 9.91 -4.93 -9.17
C MET A 71 8.86 -4.71 -10.26
N MET A 72 7.71 -4.08 -9.92
CA MET A 72 6.67 -3.75 -10.89
C MET A 72 7.18 -2.80 -11.98
N LYS A 73 7.94 -1.76 -11.62
CA LYS A 73 8.56 -0.85 -12.59
C LYS A 73 9.57 -1.55 -13.49
N LYS A 74 10.40 -2.44 -12.93
CA LYS A 74 11.34 -3.26 -13.69
C LYS A 74 10.62 -4.19 -14.67
N GLN A 75 9.56 -4.86 -14.22
CA GLN A 75 8.73 -5.72 -15.05
C GLN A 75 8.09 -4.93 -16.19
N GLN A 76 7.48 -3.77 -15.91
CA GLN A 76 6.90 -2.92 -16.95
C GLN A 76 7.94 -2.46 -17.99
N LYS A 77 9.15 -2.09 -17.56
CA LYS A 77 10.25 -1.73 -18.47
C LYS A 77 10.65 -2.91 -19.36
N LEU A 78 10.75 -4.11 -18.78
CA LEU A 78 11.08 -5.33 -19.50
C LEU A 78 9.99 -5.66 -20.54
N LEU A 79 8.72 -5.65 -20.15
CA LEU A 79 7.61 -5.93 -21.06
C LEU A 79 7.57 -4.95 -22.25
N LYS A 80 7.83 -3.66 -22.00
CA LYS A 80 7.96 -2.64 -23.05
C LYS A 80 9.14 -2.93 -23.98
N GLN A 81 10.30 -3.28 -23.43
CA GLN A 81 11.51 -3.59 -24.20
C GLN A 81 11.30 -4.80 -25.12
N PHE A 82 10.68 -5.87 -24.62
CA PHE A 82 10.48 -7.12 -25.35
C PHE A 82 9.16 -7.15 -26.15
N LYS A 83 8.41 -6.04 -26.19
CA LYS A 83 7.08 -5.93 -26.82
C LYS A 83 6.11 -7.05 -26.38
N ILE A 84 6.24 -7.52 -25.15
CA ILE A 84 5.39 -8.58 -24.60
C ILE A 84 4.08 -7.93 -24.14
N PRO A 85 2.91 -8.31 -24.68
CA PRO A 85 1.64 -7.73 -24.27
C PRO A 85 1.32 -8.10 -22.82
N LEU A 86 0.98 -7.11 -21.97
CA LEU A 86 0.65 -7.34 -20.55
C LEU A 86 -0.45 -8.39 -20.32
N LYS A 87 -1.32 -8.61 -21.32
CA LYS A 87 -2.43 -9.57 -21.25
C LYS A 87 -1.98 -11.03 -21.08
N THR A 88 -0.78 -11.42 -21.50
CA THR A 88 -0.30 -12.81 -21.34
C THR A 88 -0.11 -13.21 -19.87
N TYR A 89 0.09 -12.25 -18.97
CA TYR A 89 0.25 -12.49 -17.54
C TYR A 89 -1.06 -12.41 -16.74
N LEU A 90 -2.15 -11.94 -17.35
CA LEU A 90 -3.46 -11.79 -16.70
C LEU A 90 -4.40 -12.98 -16.92
N ILE A 91 -3.96 -14.02 -17.65
CA ILE A 91 -4.78 -15.22 -17.96
C ILE A 91 -4.63 -16.33 -16.89
N TRP A 92 -3.73 -16.16 -15.90
CA TRP A 92 -3.47 -17.15 -14.85
C TRP A 92 -3.66 -16.64 -13.41
N TYR A 93 -4.62 -15.76 -13.17
CA TYR A 93 -5.13 -15.40 -11.83
C TYR A 93 -6.63 -15.11 -11.91
#